data_AF-A0A3B8WJT8-F1
#
_entry.id   AF-A0A3B8WJT8-F1
#
_cell.length_a   1.000
_cell.length_b   1.000
_cell.length_c   1.000
_cell.angle_alpha   90.00
_cell.angle_beta   90.00
_cell.angle_gamma   90.00
#
_symmetry.space_group_name_H-M   'P 1'
#
loop_
_entity.id
_entity.type
_entity.pdbx_description
1 polymer ?
#
loop_
_entity_poly.entity_id
_entity_poly.type
_entity_poly.pdbx_seq_one_letter_code
_entity_poly.pdbx_strand_id
1 'polypeptide(L)' 'MHNKSVAELSRELESGRISSVELTQQFLDRLKTEDGKYNSFITISEEQALAEARAADEMR' A
#
# COMPACT_ATOMS: atom_id res chain seq x y z
N MET A 1 9.30 -4.67 -7.74
CA MET A 1 8.70 -3.32 -7.81
C MET A 1 9.09 -2.44 -6.60
N HIS A 2 10.34 -2.48 -6.12
CA HIS A 2 10.80 -1.73 -4.92
C HIS A 2 11.69 -0.51 -5.21
N ASN A 3 11.84 -0.14 -6.49
CA ASN A 3 12.60 1.02 -6.95
C ASN A 3 11.72 2.06 -7.64
N LYS A 4 10.40 1.94 -7.53
CA LYS A 4 9.49 2.92 -8.09
C LYS A 4 9.28 4.03 -7.08
N SER A 5 9.60 5.25 -7.48
CA SER A 5 9.32 6.43 -6.67
C SER A 5 7.81 6.55 -6.42
N VAL A 6 7.43 7.33 -5.40
CA VAL A 6 6.02 7.68 -5.17
C VAL A 6 5.37 8.22 -6.45
N ALA A 7 6.11 8.98 -7.27
CA ALA A 7 5.63 9.52 -8.53
C ALA A 7 5.43 8.46 -9.64
N GLU A 8 6.07 7.30 -9.57
CA GLU A 8 5.81 6.18 -10.48
C GLU A 8 4.62 5.36 -10.01
N LEU A 9 4.49 5.15 -8.69
CA LEU A 9 3.30 4.50 -8.12
C LEU A 9 2.03 5.31 -8.38
N SER A 10 2.06 6.64 -8.20
CA SER A 10 0.95 7.52 -8.55
C SER A 10 0.59 7.43 -10.04
N ARG A 11 1.59 7.35 -10.94
CA ARG A 11 1.34 7.16 -12.37
C ARG A 11 0.74 5.81 -12.69
N GLU A 12 1.15 4.74 -12.00
CA GLU A 12 0.57 3.41 -12.22
C GLU A 12 -0.85 3.31 -11.67
N LEU A 13 -1.13 3.96 -10.55
CA LEU A 13 -2.47 4.16 -9.99
C LEU A 13 -3.36 4.92 -10.99
N GLU A 14 -2.92 6.10 -11.46
CA GLU A 14 -3.65 6.89 -12.46
C GLU A 14 -3.86 6.13 -13.78
N SER A 15 -2.87 5.34 -14.21
CA SER A 15 -2.99 4.53 -15.43
C SER A 15 -3.94 3.34 -15.30
N GLY A 16 -4.48 3.07 -14.11
CA GLY A 16 -5.35 1.92 -13.83
C GLY A 16 -4.62 0.57 -13.85
N ARG A 17 -3.28 0.55 -13.88
CA ARG A 17 -2.49 -0.69 -13.84
C ARG A 17 -2.52 -1.35 -12.47
N ILE A 18 -2.66 -0.55 -11.41
CA ILE A 18 -2.74 -1.03 -10.03
C ILE A 18 -3.89 -0.32 -9.31
N SER A 19 -4.56 -1.04 -8.41
CA SER A 19 -5.52 -0.45 -7.47
C SER A 19 -4.80 0.06 -6.21
N SER A 20 -5.32 1.10 -5.56
CA SER A 20 -4.80 1.56 -4.26
C SER A 20 -4.98 0.45 -3.23
N VAL A 21 -6.05 -0.35 -3.35
CA VAL A 21 -6.26 -1.53 -2.51
C VAL A 21 -5.16 -2.57 -2.71
N GLU A 22 -4.80 -2.93 -3.95
CA GLU A 22 -3.69 -3.85 -4.22
C GLU A 22 -2.36 -3.30 -3.72
N LEU A 23 -2.11 -2.01 -3.93
CA LEU A 23 -0.88 -1.36 -3.49
C LEU A 23 -0.75 -1.44 -1.96
N THR A 24 -1.81 -1.07 -1.25
CA THR A 24 -1.85 -1.13 0.22
C THR A 24 -1.71 -2.56 0.73
N GLN A 25 -2.40 -3.53 0.11
CA GLN A 25 -2.30 -4.94 0.49
C GLN A 25 -0.87 -5.48 0.31
N GLN A 26 -0.19 -5.14 -0.80
CA GLN A 26 1.22 -5.50 -1.01
C GLN A 26 2.14 -4.95 0.08
N PHE A 27 1.92 -3.71 0.52
CA PHE A 27 2.72 -3.11 1.60
C PHE A 27 2.43 -3.76 2.94
N LEU A 28 1.17 -4.08 3.25
CA LEU A 28 0.78 -4.77 4.48
C LEU A 28 1.34 -6.20 4.56
N ASP A 29 1.32 -6.96 3.46
CA ASP A 29 1.89 -8.31 3.43
C ASP A 29 3.41 -8.29 3.63
N ARG A 30 4.08 -7.27 3.06
CA ARG A 30 5.51 -7.05 3.29
C ARG A 30 5.79 -6.67 4.74
N LEU A 31 4.99 -5.79 5.32
CA LEU A 31 5.07 -5.43 6.73
C LEU A 31 4.99 -6.67 7.61
N LYS A 32 4.00 -7.55 7.40
CA LYS A 32 3.88 -8.80 8.17
C LYS A 32 5.12 -9.70 8.07
N THR A 33 5.77 -9.71 6.91
CA THR A 33 6.95 -10.56 6.66
C THR A 33 8.23 -9.98 7.25
N GLU A 34 8.42 -8.66 7.14
CA GLU A 34 9.67 -7.99 7.50
C GLU A 34 9.63 -7.36 8.91
N ASP A 35 8.46 -6.96 9.43
CA ASP A 35 8.35 -6.27 10.71
C ASP A 35 8.77 -7.16 11.88
N GLY A 36 8.56 -8.48 11.80
CA GLY A 36 9.09 -9.43 12.79
C GLY A 36 10.63 -9.43 12.89
N LYS A 37 11.33 -8.91 11.88
CA LYS A 37 12.80 -8.82 11.82
C LYS A 37 13.33 -7.46 12.24
N TYR A 38 12.62 -6.39 11.89
CA TYR A 38 13.07 -5.02 12.11
C TYR A 38 12.37 -4.31 13.27
N ASN A 39 11.25 -4.84 13.74
CA ASN A 39 10.40 -4.28 14.79
C ASN A 39 10.15 -2.77 14.57
N SER A 40 9.85 -2.41 13.32
CA SER A 40 9.82 -1.03 12.84
C SER A 40 8.47 -0.37 13.08
N PHE A 41 7.42 -1.17 13.30
CA PHE A 41 6.06 -0.70 13.55
C PHE A 41 5.59 -1.20 14.91
N ILE A 42 5.00 -0.31 15.70
CA ILE A 42 4.42 -0.66 17.00
C ILE A 42 3.01 -1.25 16.81
N THR A 43 2.24 -0.66 15.89
CA THR A 43 0.88 -1.07 15.56
C THR A 43 0.66 -0.92 14.06
N ILE A 44 0.10 -1.94 13.42
CA ILE A 44 -0.28 -1.90 12.01
C ILE A 44 -1.80 -1.82 11.93
N SER A 45 -2.33 -0.70 11.43
CA SER A 45 -3.78 -0.48 11.26
C SER A 45 -4.27 -0.98 9.91
N GLU A 46 -4.23 -2.31 9.70
CA GLU A 46 -4.56 -2.94 8.42
C GLU A 46 -5.96 -2.57 7.89
N GLU A 47 -6.98 -2.63 8.75
CA GLU A 47 -8.36 -2.32 8.37
C GLU A 47 -8.53 -0.87 7.94
N GLN A 48 -7.95 0.08 8.67
CA GLN A 48 -7.99 1.51 8.30
C GLN A 48 -7.25 1.75 7.00
N ALA A 49 -6.06 1.19 6.84
CA ALA A 49 -5.28 1.34 5.61
C ALA A 49 -6.05 0.83 4.38
N LEU A 50 -6.73 -0.32 4.49
CA LEU A 50 -7.55 -0.86 3.41
C LEU A 50 -8.85 -0.07 3.17
N ALA A 51 -9.43 0.52 4.22
CA ALA A 51 -10.60 1.39 4.08
C ALA A 51 -10.25 2.69 3.34
N GLU A 52 -9.14 3.33 3.70
CA GLU A 52 -8.62 4.53 3.03
C GLU A 52 -8.20 4.24 1.59
N ALA A 53 -7.56 3.09 1.35
CA ALA A 53 -7.21 2.66 0.01
C ALA A 53 -8.44 2.47 -0.89
N ARG A 54 -9.52 1.89 -0.37
CA ARG A 54 -10.80 1.79 -1.09
C ARG A 54 -11.40 3.14 -1.39
N ALA A 55 -11.44 4.04 -0.42
CA ALA A 55 -11.95 5.40 -0.62
C ALA A 55 -11.12 6.16 -1.67
N ALA A 56 -9.79 6.01 -1.65
CA ALA A 56 -8.91 6.60 -2.64
C ALA A 56 -9.14 6.03 -4.05
N ASP A 57 -9.43 4.73 -4.17
CA ASP A 57 -9.83 4.12 -5.44
C ASP A 57 -11.20 4.59 -5.94
N GLU A 58 -12.13 4.84 -5.03
CA GLU A 58 -13.48 5.33 -5.35
C GLU A 58 -13.49 6.83 -5.74
N MET A 59 -12.51 7.61 -5.27
CA MET A 59 -12.32 9.03 -5.63
C MET A 59 -11.63 9.24 -7.00
N ARG A 60 -11.29 8.17 -7.74
CA ARG A 60 -10.61 8.25 -9.04
C ARG A 60 -11.53 8.49 -10.23
#